data_AF-A0A4R4YNW3-F1
#
_entry.id   AF-A0A4R4YNW3-F1
#
_cell.length_a   1.000
_cell.length_b   1.000
_cell.length_c   1.000
_cell.angle_alpha   90.00
_cell.angle_beta   90.00
_cell.angle_gamma   90.00
#
_symmetry.space_group_name_H-M   'P 1'
#
loop_
_entity.id
_entity.type
_entity.pdbx_description
1 polymer ?
#
loop_
_entity_poly.entity_id
_entity_poly.type
_entity_poly.pdbx_seq_one_letter_code
_entity_poly.pdbx_strand_id
1 'polypeptide(L)'
;MRIRLVVPLAVAAVLLSGCGGPGQETAPSVPPLVSVPTMPSQTPSETPSSTPPASKVADTVCVRMDQGLVQATLGVPSVQIRLKAPPADFGVPVTYDGCELGLGGSVLRVGTSVQSATKATLAAVQKAYKGEPAKPAVVGAPGVTAPGFGASSFVVFLLDGQLYKVSGPKATLAKYIALAEEVARQVDGLPAPEPLITRPECDRGSAAAVKVMGGPPMFRRDGQTANGDLVCGWIAADGVLSTSARRTPKAAELMTAIRKTPTAQALPLGDEGYVDTATGRTTIRIGDGQLIDFVPLPARAINPDTMTQLALAMLSQYR
;
A
#
# COMPACT_ATOMS: atom_id res chain seq x y z
N MET A 1 5.54 31.07 -54.25
CA MET A 1 5.96 32.37 -53.70
C MET A 1 6.83 32.13 -52.48
N ARG A 2 8.11 32.47 -52.57
CA ARG A 2 9.08 32.45 -51.46
C ARG A 2 9.18 33.87 -50.93
N ILE A 3 9.04 34.07 -49.63
CA ILE A 3 9.45 35.32 -48.97
C ILE A 3 10.36 34.93 -47.81
N ARG A 4 11.65 35.23 -48.02
CA ARG A 4 12.68 35.28 -46.98
C ARG A 4 12.57 36.65 -46.31
N LEU A 5 12.74 36.71 -44.99
CA LEU A 5 13.09 37.96 -44.32
C LEU A 5 14.31 37.75 -43.44
N VAL A 6 15.18 38.76 -43.52
CA VAL A 6 16.57 38.82 -43.07
C VAL A 6 16.64 39.56 -41.73
N VAL A 7 17.64 39.16 -40.94
CA VAL A 7 18.05 39.61 -39.60
C VAL A 7 18.49 41.09 -39.60
N PRO A 8 18.57 41.76 -38.42
CA PRO A 8 19.92 42.06 -37.94
C PRO A 8 20.13 41.84 -36.43
N LEU A 9 21.37 41.40 -36.13
CA LEU A 9 22.04 41.44 -34.83
C LEU A 9 22.20 42.90 -34.36
N ALA A 10 22.09 43.11 -33.05
CA ALA A 10 22.79 44.22 -32.37
C ALA A 10 23.46 43.69 -31.10
N VAL A 11 24.76 43.97 -31.02
CA VAL A 11 25.71 43.61 -29.97
C VAL A 11 25.80 44.77 -28.97
N ALA A 12 25.88 44.48 -27.67
CA ALA A 12 26.61 45.31 -26.70
C ALA A 12 27.00 44.48 -25.47
N ALA A 13 28.29 44.22 -25.33
CA ALA A 13 28.97 43.85 -24.08
C ALA A 13 29.66 45.11 -23.50
N VAL A 14 30.27 44.97 -22.30
CA VAL A 14 31.25 45.88 -21.64
C VAL A 14 30.58 46.95 -20.73
N LEU A 15 30.91 47.20 -19.45
CA LEU A 15 31.90 46.72 -18.45
C LEU A 15 31.54 47.31 -17.05
N LEU A 16 32.00 46.62 -16.00
CA LEU A 16 32.67 47.11 -14.77
C LEU A 16 31.97 47.85 -13.60
N SER A 17 32.54 47.51 -12.43
CA SER A 17 32.63 48.21 -11.13
C SER A 17 31.47 47.98 -10.15
N GLY A 18 31.68 47.68 -8.87
CA GLY A 18 32.89 47.55 -8.06
C GLY A 18 32.53 47.47 -6.56
N CYS A 19 33.52 47.09 -5.74
CA CYS A 19 33.62 47.28 -4.27
C CYS A 19 32.64 46.50 -3.38
N GLY A 20 33.03 45.64 -2.44
CA GLY A 20 34.25 45.60 -1.64
C GLY A 20 34.03 46.31 -0.30
N GLY A 21 33.93 45.56 0.79
CA GLY A 21 33.96 46.09 2.16
C GLY A 21 33.42 45.12 3.22
N PRO A 22 34.28 44.55 4.09
CA PRO A 22 33.85 43.82 5.28
C PRO A 22 33.61 44.81 6.44
N GLY A 23 32.38 44.82 6.97
CA GLY A 23 31.98 45.69 8.08
C GLY A 23 32.01 44.94 9.41
N GLN A 24 32.76 45.48 10.36
CA GLN A 24 33.03 44.99 11.70
C GLN A 24 31.79 44.73 12.57
N GLU A 25 31.89 43.60 13.27
CA GLU A 25 31.50 43.34 14.66
C GLU A 25 31.06 44.56 15.50
N THR A 26 29.84 44.50 16.02
CA THR A 26 29.42 45.11 17.30
C THR A 26 28.17 44.40 17.79
N ALA A 27 28.36 43.41 18.66
CA ALA A 27 27.31 42.96 19.56
C ALA A 27 27.11 44.01 20.66
N PRO A 28 25.86 44.28 21.08
CA PRO A 28 25.64 44.69 22.46
C PRO A 28 24.57 43.86 23.16
N SER A 29 24.98 43.42 24.35
CA SER A 29 24.20 43.41 25.59
C SER A 29 23.05 42.41 25.73
N VAL A 30 23.43 41.27 26.30
CA VAL A 30 22.58 40.38 27.10
C VAL A 30 22.05 41.14 28.33
N PRO A 31 20.72 41.15 28.61
CA PRO A 31 20.19 41.62 29.88
C PRO A 31 20.35 40.55 30.99
N PRO A 32 20.37 40.95 32.27
CA PRO A 32 20.88 40.13 33.36
C PRO A 32 19.96 38.95 33.71
N LEU A 33 20.60 37.89 34.20
CA LEU A 33 19.97 36.76 34.89
C LEU A 33 19.11 37.26 36.06
N VAL A 34 17.80 37.33 35.86
CA VAL A 34 16.84 37.48 36.94
C VAL A 34 16.73 36.13 37.64
N SER A 35 17.23 36.06 38.88
CA SER A 35 16.99 34.95 39.78
C SER A 35 15.50 34.85 40.09
N VAL A 36 14.84 33.82 39.57
CA VAL A 36 13.46 33.48 39.95
C VAL A 36 13.49 32.67 41.25
N PRO A 37 12.72 33.04 42.29
CA PRO A 37 12.63 32.28 43.53
C PRO A 37 12.02 30.89 43.29
N THR A 38 12.65 29.89 43.88
CA THR A 38 12.26 28.48 43.84
C THR A 38 10.89 28.31 44.52
N MET A 39 9.84 28.03 43.74
CA MET A 39 8.59 27.50 44.28
C MET A 39 8.71 25.99 44.52
N PRO A 40 8.05 25.45 45.56
CA PRO A 40 8.17 24.05 45.95
C PRO A 40 7.59 23.11 44.88
N SER A 41 8.29 21.99 44.72
CA SER A 41 7.99 20.81 43.90
C SER A 41 6.51 20.65 43.52
N GLN A 42 6.20 20.90 42.26
CA GLN A 42 5.06 20.25 41.62
C GLN A 42 5.56 18.89 41.12
N THR A 43 4.95 17.85 41.67
CA THR A 43 4.96 16.48 41.19
C THR A 43 5.00 16.45 39.66
N PRO A 44 5.92 15.68 39.02
CA PRO A 44 5.90 15.56 37.58
C PRO A 44 4.55 14.99 37.16
N SER A 45 3.79 15.80 36.41
CA SER A 45 2.58 15.33 35.73
C SER A 45 3.03 14.22 34.81
N GLU A 46 2.60 12.99 35.11
CA GLU A 46 2.79 11.84 34.23
C GLU A 46 2.28 12.22 32.85
N THR A 47 3.20 12.45 31.93
CA THR A 47 2.87 12.39 30.50
C THR A 47 2.34 10.97 30.30
N PRO A 48 1.13 10.76 29.78
CA PRO A 48 0.68 9.41 29.47
C PRO A 48 1.64 8.84 28.43
N SER A 49 2.62 8.11 28.92
CA SER A 49 3.45 7.23 28.13
C SER A 49 2.50 6.16 27.65
N SER A 50 1.92 6.36 26.46
CA SER A 50 1.27 5.29 25.72
C SER A 50 2.36 4.31 25.31
N THR A 51 2.83 3.54 26.28
CA THR A 51 3.43 2.24 26.02
C THR A 51 2.43 1.54 25.10
N PRO A 52 2.79 1.23 23.84
CA PRO A 52 1.89 0.47 22.98
C PRO A 52 1.56 -0.80 23.76
N PRO A 53 0.26 -1.11 23.99
CA PRO A 53 -0.07 -2.33 24.69
C PRO A 53 0.63 -3.49 23.98
N ALA A 54 1.35 -4.28 24.77
CA ALA A 54 1.87 -5.58 24.34
C ALA A 54 0.75 -6.28 23.56
N SER A 55 1.05 -6.63 22.30
CA SER A 55 0.10 -6.97 21.25
C SER A 55 -1.03 -7.86 21.75
N LYS A 56 -2.17 -7.26 22.10
CA LYS A 56 -3.45 -7.97 22.06
C LYS A 56 -3.59 -8.42 20.62
N VAL A 57 -3.68 -9.73 20.40
CA VAL A 57 -4.05 -10.28 19.10
C VAL A 57 -5.26 -9.50 18.63
N ALA A 58 -5.11 -8.74 17.54
CA ALA A 58 -6.22 -7.98 16.98
C ALA A 58 -7.36 -8.98 16.72
N ASP A 59 -8.55 -8.64 17.18
CA ASP A 59 -9.74 -9.46 16.97
C ASP A 59 -10.05 -9.43 15.47
N THR A 60 -9.66 -10.49 14.77
CA THR A 60 -9.75 -10.62 13.32
C THR A 60 -10.56 -11.86 12.98
N VAL A 61 -11.14 -11.89 11.78
CA VAL A 61 -11.89 -13.06 11.29
C VAL A 61 -11.07 -14.35 11.48
N CYS A 62 -9.78 -14.36 11.14
CA CYS A 62 -8.94 -15.56 11.23
C CYS A 62 -8.74 -16.09 12.65
N VAL A 63 -8.82 -15.22 13.66
CA VAL A 63 -8.73 -15.63 15.07
C VAL A 63 -10.01 -16.33 15.50
N ARG A 64 -11.15 -15.96 14.91
CA ARG A 64 -12.47 -16.53 15.20
C ARG A 64 -12.82 -17.76 14.35
N MET A 65 -12.17 -17.96 13.21
CA MET A 65 -12.43 -19.11 12.34
C MET A 65 -12.12 -20.46 13.01
N ASP A 66 -12.99 -21.44 12.81
CA ASP A 66 -12.74 -22.84 13.19
C ASP A 66 -11.56 -23.43 12.39
N GLN A 67 -10.42 -23.59 13.05
CA GLN A 67 -9.21 -24.17 12.45
C GLN A 67 -9.40 -25.65 12.05
N GLY A 68 -10.21 -26.41 12.77
CA GLY A 68 -10.54 -27.79 12.43
C GLY A 68 -11.36 -27.86 11.15
N LEU A 69 -12.32 -26.95 10.98
CA LEU A 69 -13.07 -26.79 9.73
C LEU A 69 -12.13 -26.41 8.57
N VAL A 70 -11.22 -25.45 8.77
CA VAL A 70 -10.25 -25.04 7.73
C VAL A 70 -9.37 -26.23 7.34
N GLN A 71 -8.86 -26.96 8.35
CA GLN A 71 -8.00 -28.12 8.16
C GLN A 71 -8.70 -29.22 7.38
N ALA A 72 -9.91 -29.61 7.80
CA ALA A 72 -10.70 -30.65 7.15
C ALA A 72 -11.13 -30.26 5.74
N THR A 73 -11.56 -29.01 5.56
CA THR A 73 -12.05 -28.49 4.27
C THR A 73 -10.93 -28.46 3.23
N LEU A 74 -9.74 -27.98 3.59
CA LEU A 74 -8.60 -27.89 2.68
C LEU A 74 -7.76 -29.17 2.61
N GLY A 75 -7.93 -30.11 3.55
CA GLY A 75 -7.17 -31.35 3.61
C GLY A 75 -5.70 -31.11 3.93
N VAL A 76 -5.40 -30.15 4.82
CA VAL A 76 -4.03 -29.73 5.17
C VAL A 76 -3.60 -30.34 6.51
N PRO A 77 -2.30 -30.57 6.74
CA PRO A 77 -1.83 -31.29 7.93
C PRO A 77 -1.91 -30.46 9.22
N SER A 78 -1.87 -29.14 9.12
CA SER A 78 -2.02 -28.23 10.26
C SER A 78 -2.46 -26.84 9.78
N VAL A 79 -3.10 -26.11 10.69
CA VAL A 79 -3.46 -24.70 10.53
C VAL A 79 -2.79 -23.94 11.67
N GLN A 80 -2.07 -22.87 11.35
CA GLN A 80 -1.45 -21.98 12.35
C GLN A 80 -1.83 -20.55 12.01
N ILE A 81 -2.35 -19.81 12.99
CA ILE A 81 -2.65 -18.40 12.80
C ILE A 81 -1.32 -17.66 12.53
N ARG A 82 -1.22 -17.00 11.37
CA ARG A 82 -0.13 -16.09 11.06
C ARG A 82 -0.69 -14.68 11.05
N LEU A 83 -0.60 -14.00 12.18
CA LEU A 83 -0.88 -12.56 12.28
C LEU A 83 0.23 -11.82 11.53
N LYS A 84 0.09 -11.76 10.21
CA LYS A 84 0.92 -10.93 9.36
C LYS A 84 0.04 -9.77 8.89
N ALA A 85 0.59 -8.56 8.93
CA ALA A 85 -0.07 -7.39 8.35
C ALA A 85 -0.50 -7.76 6.91
N PRO A 86 -1.76 -7.50 6.54
CA PRO A 86 -2.30 -7.93 5.26
C PRO A 86 -1.40 -7.41 4.14
N PRO A 87 -0.88 -8.27 3.25
CA PRO A 87 -0.22 -7.77 2.06
C PRO A 87 -1.21 -6.93 1.25
N ALA A 88 -0.71 -5.86 0.64
CA ALA A 88 -1.44 -4.94 -0.24
C ALA A 88 -1.86 -5.62 -1.58
N ASP A 89 -2.33 -6.86 -1.55
CA ASP A 89 -2.93 -7.51 -2.69
C ASP A 89 -4.35 -6.98 -2.87
N PHE A 90 -4.43 -5.81 -3.51
CA PHE A 90 -5.69 -5.23 -3.94
C PHE A 90 -5.89 -5.43 -5.43
N GLY A 91 -7.08 -5.89 -5.79
CA GLY A 91 -7.71 -5.57 -7.05
C GLY A 91 -8.76 -4.52 -6.73
N VAL A 92 -8.64 -3.35 -7.35
CA VAL A 92 -9.56 -2.20 -7.22
C VAL A 92 -11.00 -2.61 -7.54
N PRO A 93 -12.04 -2.01 -6.92
CA PRO A 93 -12.07 -0.79 -6.10
C PRO A 93 -12.12 -0.98 -4.59
N VAL A 94 -11.72 -2.15 -4.09
CA VAL A 94 -11.92 -2.45 -2.68
C VAL A 94 -10.62 -2.89 -2.05
N THR A 95 -10.09 -2.03 -1.19
CA THR A 95 -9.06 -2.45 -0.26
C THR A 95 -9.69 -3.33 0.81
N TYR A 96 -9.13 -4.51 1.01
CA TYR A 96 -9.42 -5.45 2.08
C TYR A 96 -8.41 -5.31 3.23
N ASP A 97 -8.88 -5.09 4.45
CA ASP A 97 -8.12 -5.45 5.64
C ASP A 97 -8.23 -6.96 5.85
N GLY A 98 -7.23 -7.61 6.42
CA GLY A 98 -7.25 -9.06 6.43
C GLY A 98 -6.16 -9.72 7.25
N CYS A 99 -6.27 -11.04 7.31
CA CYS A 99 -5.43 -11.90 8.11
C CYS A 99 -5.09 -13.17 7.33
N GLU A 100 -4.05 -13.88 7.77
CA GLU A 100 -3.59 -15.12 7.14
C GLU A 100 -3.58 -16.30 8.12
N LEU A 101 -3.92 -17.49 7.62
CA LEU A 101 -3.72 -18.77 8.28
C LEU A 101 -2.66 -19.55 7.50
N GLY A 102 -1.57 -19.95 8.16
CA GLY A 102 -0.56 -20.83 7.60
C GLY A 102 -1.03 -22.28 7.52
N LEU A 103 -0.82 -22.92 6.38
CA LEU A 103 -1.32 -24.27 6.06
C LEU A 103 -0.20 -25.29 5.79
N GLY A 104 0.94 -25.19 6.49
CA GLY A 104 2.06 -26.13 6.32
C GLY A 104 2.74 -26.09 4.93
N GLY A 105 2.86 -24.92 4.32
CA GLY A 105 3.50 -24.73 3.00
C GLY A 105 2.75 -23.80 2.06
N SER A 106 1.50 -23.48 2.39
CA SER A 106 0.68 -22.44 1.75
C SER A 106 -0.01 -21.56 2.81
N VAL A 107 -0.80 -20.58 2.36
CA VAL A 107 -1.58 -19.72 3.25
C VAL A 107 -3.02 -19.60 2.76
N LEU A 108 -3.96 -19.56 3.71
CA LEU A 108 -5.31 -19.05 3.49
C LEU A 108 -5.33 -17.58 3.91
N ARG A 109 -5.94 -16.74 3.09
CA ARG A 109 -6.12 -15.31 3.34
C ARG A 109 -7.59 -15.01 3.44
N VAL A 110 -7.95 -14.26 4.46
CA VAL A 110 -9.30 -13.71 4.62
C VAL A 110 -9.19 -12.20 4.64
N GLY A 111 -9.90 -11.56 3.72
CA GLY A 111 -9.99 -10.11 3.63
C GLY A 111 -11.42 -9.65 3.81
N THR A 112 -11.58 -8.48 4.43
CA THR A 112 -12.81 -7.70 4.57
C THR A 112 -12.58 -6.32 3.99
N SER A 113 -13.48 -5.84 3.15
CA SER A 113 -13.39 -4.52 2.56
C SER A 113 -13.32 -3.42 3.62
N VAL A 114 -12.50 -2.41 3.35
CA VAL A 114 -12.41 -1.20 4.17
C VAL A 114 -13.48 -0.19 3.78
N GLN A 115 -13.94 -0.26 2.53
CA GLN A 115 -15.03 0.56 2.02
C GLN A 115 -16.33 -0.22 2.01
N SER A 116 -17.42 0.47 2.34
CA SER A 116 -18.74 -0.05 2.09
C SER A 116 -18.89 -0.43 0.61
N ALA A 117 -19.43 -1.61 0.39
CA ALA A 117 -19.63 -2.21 -0.91
C ALA A 117 -21.12 -2.40 -1.20
N THR A 118 -21.44 -2.39 -2.48
CA THR A 118 -22.78 -2.65 -2.99
C THR A 118 -22.75 -3.81 -3.97
N LYS A 119 -23.93 -4.24 -4.43
CA LYS A 119 -24.03 -5.22 -5.53
C LYS A 119 -23.32 -4.73 -6.81
N ALA A 120 -23.32 -3.42 -7.05
CA ALA A 120 -22.59 -2.82 -8.18
C ALA A 120 -21.08 -2.95 -7.99
N THR A 121 -20.59 -2.76 -6.75
CA THR A 121 -19.19 -2.99 -6.40
C THR A 121 -18.79 -4.45 -6.65
N LEU A 122 -19.60 -5.41 -6.19
CA LEU A 122 -19.36 -6.84 -6.43
C LEU A 122 -19.29 -7.17 -7.93
N ALA A 123 -20.23 -6.66 -8.73
CA ALA A 123 -20.25 -6.85 -10.18
C ALA A 123 -19.04 -6.22 -10.88
N ALA A 124 -18.61 -5.03 -10.43
CA ALA A 124 -17.41 -4.37 -10.95
C ALA A 124 -16.15 -5.18 -10.64
N VAL A 125 -16.02 -5.69 -9.41
CA VAL A 125 -14.90 -6.57 -8.99
C VAL A 125 -14.89 -7.86 -9.81
N GLN A 126 -16.05 -8.47 -10.06
CA GLN A 126 -16.17 -9.64 -10.92
C GLN A 126 -15.74 -9.33 -12.38
N LYS A 127 -16.16 -8.19 -12.94
CA LYS A 127 -15.80 -7.76 -14.30
C LYS A 127 -14.30 -7.45 -14.45
N ALA A 128 -13.70 -6.91 -13.39
CA ALA A 128 -12.28 -6.59 -13.34
C ALA A 128 -11.40 -7.84 -13.25
N TYR A 129 -11.92 -8.96 -12.71
CA TYR A 129 -11.19 -10.21 -12.61
C TYR A 129 -10.87 -10.79 -14.00
N LYS A 130 -9.56 -10.97 -14.29
CA LYS A 130 -9.03 -11.51 -15.55
C LYS A 130 -8.35 -12.89 -15.39
N GLY A 131 -8.57 -13.56 -14.27
CA GLY A 131 -7.97 -14.86 -13.99
C GLY A 131 -8.75 -16.03 -14.59
N GLU A 132 -8.75 -17.16 -13.90
CA GLU A 132 -9.53 -18.34 -14.29
C GLU A 132 -11.03 -18.04 -14.37
N PRO A 133 -11.85 -18.81 -15.11
CA PRO A 133 -13.28 -18.57 -15.17
C PRO A 133 -13.93 -18.64 -13.77
N ALA A 134 -14.41 -17.51 -13.29
CA ALA A 134 -15.15 -17.43 -12.04
C ALA A 134 -16.63 -17.73 -12.25
N LYS A 135 -17.23 -18.46 -11.30
CA LYS A 135 -18.63 -18.85 -11.30
C LYS A 135 -19.40 -18.08 -10.22
N PRO A 136 -20.72 -17.88 -10.39
CA PRO A 136 -21.57 -17.37 -9.33
C PRO A 136 -21.44 -18.24 -8.07
N ALA A 137 -21.43 -17.59 -6.91
CA ALA A 137 -21.42 -18.22 -5.60
C ALA A 137 -22.50 -17.59 -4.73
N VAL A 138 -23.03 -18.37 -3.79
CA VAL A 138 -23.94 -17.90 -2.75
C VAL A 138 -23.37 -18.38 -1.44
N VAL A 139 -23.22 -17.48 -0.49
CA VAL A 139 -22.63 -17.74 0.83
C VAL A 139 -23.69 -17.50 1.90
N GLY A 140 -23.80 -18.39 2.88
CA GLY A 140 -24.73 -18.25 4.00
C GLY A 140 -25.85 -19.29 4.01
N ALA A 141 -26.59 -19.35 5.11
CA ALA A 141 -27.66 -20.30 5.33
C ALA A 141 -28.95 -19.91 4.57
N PRO A 142 -29.89 -20.84 4.34
CA PRO A 142 -31.21 -20.52 3.82
C PRO A 142 -31.88 -19.42 4.68
N GLY A 143 -32.15 -18.26 4.07
CA GLY A 143 -32.75 -17.10 4.74
C GLY A 143 -31.79 -15.90 4.92
N VAL A 144 -30.48 -16.12 4.97
CA VAL A 144 -29.46 -15.06 4.97
C VAL A 144 -28.39 -15.44 3.94
N THR A 145 -28.59 -14.99 2.70
CA THR A 145 -27.69 -15.32 1.59
C THR A 145 -26.97 -14.08 1.07
N ALA A 146 -25.65 -14.18 1.03
CA ALA A 146 -24.74 -13.20 0.47
C ALA A 146 -24.41 -13.58 -0.99
N PRO A 147 -24.70 -12.72 -1.97
CA PRO A 147 -24.30 -12.97 -3.35
C PRO A 147 -22.77 -12.87 -3.48
N GLY A 148 -22.20 -13.70 -4.35
CA GLY A 148 -20.77 -13.73 -4.57
C GLY A 148 -20.38 -14.36 -5.90
N PHE A 149 -19.07 -14.49 -6.09
CA PHE A 149 -18.48 -15.25 -7.18
C PHE A 149 -17.16 -15.86 -6.70
N GLY A 150 -16.73 -16.95 -7.33
CA GLY A 150 -15.48 -17.59 -6.95
C GLY A 150 -14.96 -18.53 -8.02
N ALA A 151 -13.77 -19.05 -7.77
CA ALA A 151 -13.10 -19.99 -8.66
C ALA A 151 -12.40 -21.09 -7.85
N SER A 152 -11.31 -21.66 -8.38
CA SER A 152 -10.60 -22.76 -7.71
C SER A 152 -9.65 -22.28 -6.61
N SER A 153 -9.42 -20.98 -6.48
CA SER A 153 -8.44 -20.41 -5.55
C SER A 153 -9.00 -19.34 -4.64
N PHE A 154 -10.28 -18.98 -4.79
CA PHE A 154 -10.92 -17.95 -3.99
C PHE A 154 -12.44 -17.96 -4.11
N VAL A 155 -13.07 -17.21 -3.20
CA VAL A 155 -14.44 -16.70 -3.31
C VAL A 155 -14.51 -15.27 -2.80
N VAL A 156 -15.33 -14.43 -3.44
CA VAL A 156 -15.66 -13.07 -3.01
C VAL A 156 -17.18 -12.99 -2.84
N PHE A 157 -17.66 -12.41 -1.74
CA PHE A 157 -19.09 -12.27 -1.48
C PHE A 157 -19.40 -10.96 -0.77
N LEU A 158 -20.63 -10.47 -0.95
CA LEU A 158 -21.14 -9.24 -0.35
C LEU A 158 -22.04 -9.57 0.85
N LEU A 159 -21.64 -9.17 2.04
CA LEU A 159 -22.38 -9.36 3.28
C LEU A 159 -22.39 -8.04 4.07
N ASP A 160 -23.57 -7.59 4.49
CA ASP A 160 -23.79 -6.38 5.30
C ASP A 160 -23.07 -5.12 4.80
N GLY A 161 -23.10 -4.94 3.47
CA GLY A 161 -22.47 -3.79 2.83
C GLY A 161 -20.95 -3.85 2.83
N GLN A 162 -20.33 -5.02 3.00
CA GLN A 162 -18.89 -5.24 2.89
C GLN A 162 -18.61 -6.42 1.94
N LEU A 163 -17.54 -6.32 1.15
CA LEU A 163 -16.99 -7.48 0.45
C LEU A 163 -16.08 -8.26 1.37
N TYR A 164 -16.23 -9.57 1.33
CA TYR A 164 -15.31 -10.51 1.95
C TYR A 164 -14.66 -11.35 0.87
N LYS A 165 -13.37 -11.63 1.03
CA LYS A 165 -12.60 -12.49 0.13
C LYS A 165 -11.91 -13.57 0.93
N VAL A 166 -12.15 -14.82 0.57
CA VAL A 166 -11.39 -15.97 1.07
C VAL A 166 -10.57 -16.50 -0.08
N SER A 167 -9.25 -16.61 0.07
CA SER A 167 -8.36 -17.05 -1.00
C SER A 167 -7.17 -17.85 -0.49
N GLY A 168 -6.67 -18.81 -1.28
CA GLY A 168 -5.60 -19.69 -0.81
C GLY A 168 -5.18 -20.73 -1.86
N PRO A 169 -4.78 -21.95 -1.44
CA PRO A 169 -4.35 -23.00 -2.38
C PRO A 169 -5.49 -23.47 -3.28
N LYS A 170 -5.15 -24.07 -4.44
CA LYS A 170 -6.18 -24.60 -5.35
C LYS A 170 -7.04 -25.66 -4.66
N ALA A 171 -8.35 -25.46 -4.71
CA ALA A 171 -9.39 -26.33 -4.16
C ALA A 171 -10.67 -26.20 -5.02
N THR A 172 -11.74 -26.90 -4.66
CA THR A 172 -13.03 -26.72 -5.34
C THR A 172 -13.72 -25.45 -4.87
N LEU A 173 -14.55 -24.84 -5.72
CA LEU A 173 -15.37 -23.69 -5.33
C LEU A 173 -16.26 -24.01 -4.12
N ALA A 174 -16.79 -25.23 -4.01
CA ALA A 174 -17.58 -25.67 -2.87
C ALA A 174 -16.81 -25.60 -1.54
N LYS A 175 -15.52 -25.96 -1.54
CA LYS A 175 -14.65 -25.80 -0.36
C LYS A 175 -14.50 -24.33 0.02
N TYR A 176 -14.31 -23.45 -0.96
CA TYR A 176 -14.25 -22.01 -0.71
C TYR A 176 -15.57 -21.43 -0.21
N ILE A 177 -16.72 -21.91 -0.70
CA ILE A 177 -18.04 -21.52 -0.18
C ILE A 177 -18.18 -21.94 1.29
N ALA A 178 -17.80 -23.16 1.66
CA ALA A 178 -17.85 -23.61 3.06
C ALA A 178 -16.95 -22.75 3.98
N LEU A 179 -15.77 -22.35 3.51
CA LEU A 179 -14.91 -21.43 4.26
C LEU A 179 -15.50 -20.02 4.33
N ALA A 180 -16.18 -19.55 3.28
CA ALA A 180 -16.85 -18.26 3.29
C ALA A 180 -18.09 -18.25 4.19
N GLU A 181 -18.81 -19.36 4.32
CA GLU A 181 -19.90 -19.51 5.29
C GLU A 181 -19.37 -19.42 6.72
N GLU A 182 -18.18 -19.97 6.99
CA GLU A 182 -17.52 -19.78 8.27
C GLU A 182 -17.16 -18.31 8.49
N VAL A 183 -16.59 -17.63 7.51
CA VAL A 183 -16.36 -16.17 7.62
C VAL A 183 -17.67 -15.44 7.92
N ALA A 184 -18.74 -15.72 7.19
CA ALA A 184 -20.04 -15.09 7.39
C ALA A 184 -20.62 -15.34 8.80
N ARG A 185 -20.30 -16.46 9.45
CA ARG A 185 -20.70 -16.71 10.85
C ARG A 185 -19.89 -15.90 11.87
N GLN A 186 -18.65 -15.57 11.55
CA GLN A 186 -17.70 -14.97 12.50
C GLN A 186 -17.59 -13.44 12.43
N VAL A 187 -18.20 -12.82 11.42
CA VAL A 187 -18.04 -11.38 11.16
C VAL A 187 -18.80 -10.47 12.13
N ASP A 188 -19.87 -10.98 12.73
CA ASP A 188 -20.67 -10.20 13.67
C ASP A 188 -19.85 -9.77 14.89
N GLY A 189 -19.88 -8.48 15.21
CA GLY A 189 -19.16 -7.91 16.34
C GLY A 189 -17.64 -7.84 16.16
N LEU A 190 -17.10 -8.02 14.94
CA LEU A 190 -15.73 -7.61 14.64
C LEU A 190 -15.64 -6.08 14.59
N PRO A 191 -14.52 -5.49 15.03
CA PRO A 191 -14.28 -4.07 14.83
C PRO A 191 -14.27 -3.77 13.32
N ALA A 192 -14.89 -2.65 12.93
CA ALA A 192 -14.82 -2.19 11.56
C ALA A 192 -13.34 -1.94 11.19
N PRO A 193 -12.90 -2.33 9.98
CA PRO A 193 -11.53 -2.09 9.55
C PRO A 193 -11.17 -0.61 9.64
N GLU A 194 -10.03 -0.28 10.26
CA GLU A 194 -9.65 1.11 10.44
C GLU A 194 -9.38 1.78 9.08
N PRO A 195 -10.09 2.86 8.72
CA PRO A 195 -9.92 3.49 7.41
C PRO A 195 -8.52 4.07 7.19
N LEU A 196 -7.80 4.40 8.26
CA LEU A 196 -6.49 5.05 8.21
C LEU A 196 -5.51 4.35 9.14
N ILE A 197 -4.50 3.68 8.57
CA ILE A 197 -3.27 3.33 9.26
C ILE A 197 -2.17 4.17 8.62
N THR A 198 -1.64 5.13 9.36
CA THR A 198 -0.62 6.06 8.87
C THR A 198 0.72 5.82 9.55
N ARG A 199 1.79 6.05 8.80
CA ARG A 199 3.17 6.01 9.28
C ARG A 199 3.93 7.25 8.83
N PRO A 200 4.70 7.92 9.72
CA PRO A 200 5.47 9.11 9.35
C PRO A 200 6.40 8.91 8.15
N GLU A 201 6.94 7.69 8.00
CA GLU A 201 7.82 7.33 6.88
C GLU A 201 7.09 7.41 5.53
N CYS A 202 5.80 7.07 5.49
CA CYS A 202 4.95 7.11 4.30
C CYS A 202 4.43 8.53 3.98
N ASP A 203 4.46 9.46 4.93
CA ASP A 203 3.97 10.82 4.71
C ASP A 203 4.84 11.58 3.70
N ARG A 204 6.13 11.26 3.61
CA ARG A 204 7.05 11.81 2.60
C ARG A 204 6.57 11.58 1.17
N GLY A 205 5.98 10.42 0.89
CA GLY A 205 5.46 10.06 -0.44
C GLY A 205 4.10 10.66 -0.76
N SER A 206 3.37 11.18 0.24
CA SER A 206 1.95 11.48 0.09
C SER A 206 1.66 12.59 -0.91
N ALA A 207 2.44 13.67 -0.91
CA ALA A 207 2.26 14.74 -1.89
C ALA A 207 2.50 14.27 -3.34
N ALA A 208 3.46 13.36 -3.55
CA ALA A 208 3.70 12.78 -4.86
C ALA A 208 2.63 11.73 -5.24
N ALA A 209 2.16 10.94 -4.27
CA ALA A 209 1.08 9.99 -4.45
C ALA A 209 -0.22 10.66 -4.92
N VAL A 210 -0.56 11.83 -4.37
CA VAL A 210 -1.70 12.64 -4.83
C VAL A 210 -1.62 12.94 -6.33
N LYS A 211 -0.42 13.28 -6.84
CA LYS A 211 -0.22 13.54 -8.27
C LYS A 211 -0.37 12.29 -9.13
N VAL A 212 0.13 11.15 -8.65
CA VAL A 212 0.00 9.85 -9.34
C VAL A 212 -1.46 9.40 -9.40
N MET A 213 -2.19 9.58 -8.30
CA MET A 213 -3.58 9.19 -8.19
C MET A 213 -4.53 10.16 -8.87
N GLY A 214 -4.13 11.42 -9.07
CA GLY A 214 -4.98 12.47 -9.66
C GLY A 214 -5.89 13.16 -8.63
N GLY A 215 -5.70 12.90 -7.34
CA GLY A 215 -6.51 13.43 -6.25
C GLY A 215 -6.04 12.95 -4.87
N PRO A 216 -6.54 13.54 -3.78
CA PRO A 216 -6.19 13.12 -2.44
C PRO A 216 -6.68 11.69 -2.18
N PRO A 217 -5.88 10.85 -1.49
CA PRO A 217 -6.35 9.56 -1.04
C PRO A 217 -7.47 9.74 -0.01
N MET A 218 -8.50 8.91 -0.10
CA MET A 218 -9.54 8.79 0.91
C MET A 218 -9.04 7.99 2.12
N PHE A 219 -8.12 7.05 1.90
CA PHE A 219 -7.61 6.13 2.91
C PHE A 219 -6.10 5.92 2.81
N ARG A 220 -5.50 5.55 3.95
CA ARG A 220 -4.08 5.21 4.10
C ARG A 220 -3.96 3.84 4.73
N ARG A 221 -3.11 3.00 4.16
CA ARG A 221 -2.80 1.66 4.66
C ARG A 221 -1.29 1.46 4.65
N ASP A 222 -0.67 2.09 5.63
CA ASP A 222 0.76 1.99 5.84
C ASP A 222 1.06 0.84 6.81
N GLY A 223 2.21 0.21 6.65
CA GLY A 223 2.58 -0.95 7.43
C GLY A 223 4.03 -1.35 7.23
N GLN A 224 4.35 -2.56 7.68
CA GLN A 224 5.65 -3.18 7.48
C GLN A 224 5.48 -4.64 7.10
N THR A 225 6.38 -5.15 6.25
CA THR A 225 6.50 -6.58 6.02
C THR A 225 7.02 -7.28 7.28
N ALA A 226 6.95 -8.61 7.31
CA ALA A 226 7.55 -9.39 8.41
C ALA A 226 9.07 -9.19 8.56
N ASN A 227 9.73 -8.66 7.52
CA ASN A 227 11.16 -8.35 7.54
C ASN A 227 11.43 -6.88 7.93
N GLY A 228 10.41 -6.15 8.36
CA GLY A 228 10.49 -4.75 8.75
C GLY A 228 10.49 -3.76 7.58
N ASP A 229 10.31 -4.22 6.34
CA ASP A 229 10.31 -3.32 5.17
C ASP A 229 9.02 -2.50 5.11
N LEU A 230 9.13 -1.20 4.82
CA LEU A 230 7.99 -0.30 4.75
C LEU A 230 7.02 -0.69 3.61
N VAL A 231 5.73 -0.56 3.88
CA VAL A 231 4.64 -0.67 2.89
C VAL A 231 3.79 0.56 3.06
N CYS A 232 3.61 1.36 2.01
CA CYS A 232 2.76 2.54 2.01
C CYS A 232 1.61 2.32 1.06
N GLY A 233 0.40 2.70 1.48
CA GLY A 233 -0.81 2.48 0.69
C GLY A 233 -1.66 3.73 0.65
N TRP A 234 -1.86 4.28 -0.54
CA TRP A 234 -2.77 5.40 -0.79
C TRP A 234 -3.96 4.90 -1.60
N ILE A 235 -5.17 5.18 -1.13
CA ILE A 235 -6.38 4.56 -1.67
C ILE A 235 -7.42 5.66 -1.93
N ALA A 236 -7.98 5.66 -3.13
CA ALA A 236 -9.07 6.53 -3.55
C ALA A 236 -10.23 5.68 -4.08
N ALA A 237 -11.35 6.32 -4.42
CA ALA A 237 -12.54 5.63 -4.91
C ALA A 237 -12.28 4.85 -6.21
N ASP A 238 -11.38 5.34 -7.05
CA ASP A 238 -11.10 4.84 -8.40
C ASP A 238 -9.76 4.10 -8.53
N GLY A 239 -8.99 4.00 -7.44
CA GLY A 239 -7.67 3.40 -7.53
C GLY A 239 -6.92 3.24 -6.21
N VAL A 240 -5.88 2.44 -6.28
CA VAL A 240 -4.93 2.20 -5.19
C VAL A 240 -3.54 2.48 -5.73
N LEU A 241 -2.70 3.07 -4.91
CA LEU A 241 -1.27 3.17 -5.14
C LEU A 241 -0.57 2.58 -3.93
N SER A 242 0.24 1.56 -4.13
CA SER A 242 1.00 0.94 -3.04
C SER A 242 2.49 0.89 -3.33
N THR A 243 3.27 0.84 -2.26
CA THR A 243 4.68 0.51 -2.30
C THR A 243 4.91 -0.82 -1.61
N SER A 244 5.84 -1.62 -2.13
CA SER A 244 6.27 -2.84 -1.46
C SER A 244 7.74 -3.09 -1.69
N ALA A 245 8.41 -3.65 -0.69
CA ALA A 245 9.77 -4.13 -0.82
C ALA A 245 9.78 -5.66 -0.86
N ARG A 246 10.62 -6.20 -1.74
CA ARG A 246 10.89 -7.64 -1.85
C ARG A 246 12.38 -7.87 -1.79
N ARG A 247 12.82 -8.54 -0.72
CA ARG A 247 14.20 -9.04 -0.60
C ARG A 247 14.34 -10.36 -1.36
N THR A 248 15.30 -10.43 -2.28
CA THR A 248 15.60 -11.61 -3.09
C THR A 248 17.04 -11.55 -3.62
N PRO A 249 17.81 -12.65 -3.56
CA PRO A 249 19.15 -12.71 -4.17
C PRO A 249 19.11 -12.64 -5.70
N LYS A 250 17.91 -12.76 -6.30
CA LYS A 250 17.69 -12.69 -7.75
C LYS A 250 17.27 -11.30 -8.23
N ALA A 251 17.50 -10.24 -7.44
CA ALA A 251 17.00 -8.90 -7.78
C ALA A 251 17.49 -8.43 -9.15
N ALA A 252 18.79 -8.58 -9.43
CA ALA A 252 19.38 -8.22 -10.73
C ALA A 252 18.83 -9.06 -11.90
N GLU A 253 18.63 -10.36 -11.70
CA GLU A 253 18.04 -11.24 -12.71
C GLU A 253 16.62 -10.79 -13.06
N LEU A 254 15.80 -10.46 -12.05
CA LEU A 254 14.42 -10.05 -12.23
C LEU A 254 14.29 -8.69 -12.97
N MET A 255 15.26 -7.79 -12.79
CA MET A 255 15.31 -6.53 -13.56
C MET A 255 15.55 -6.77 -15.06
N THR A 256 16.15 -7.91 -15.44
CA THR A 256 16.43 -8.23 -16.86
C THR A 256 15.15 -8.38 -17.69
N ALA A 257 14.08 -8.90 -17.10
CA ALA A 257 12.79 -8.98 -17.78
C ALA A 257 12.17 -7.58 -17.95
N ILE A 258 12.23 -6.76 -16.90
CA ILE A 258 11.64 -5.42 -16.86
C ILE A 258 12.31 -4.50 -17.89
N ARG A 259 13.65 -4.46 -17.93
CA ARG A 259 14.39 -3.63 -18.90
C ARG A 259 14.12 -3.98 -20.36
N LYS A 260 13.64 -5.20 -20.64
CA LYS A 260 13.34 -5.69 -21.99
C LYS A 260 11.89 -5.45 -22.38
N THR A 261 11.04 -5.03 -21.45
CA THR A 261 9.65 -4.70 -21.74
C THR A 261 9.61 -3.46 -22.66
N PRO A 262 8.88 -3.49 -23.80
CA PRO A 262 8.86 -2.36 -24.75
C PRO A 262 8.38 -1.03 -24.16
N THR A 263 7.59 -1.10 -23.09
CA THR A 263 7.02 0.05 -22.39
C THR A 263 7.87 0.49 -21.19
N ALA A 264 9.01 -0.13 -20.94
CA ALA A 264 9.89 0.22 -19.83
C ALA A 264 10.69 1.49 -20.14
N GLN A 265 10.55 2.48 -19.28
CA GLN A 265 11.32 3.72 -19.27
C GLN A 265 12.24 3.74 -18.05
N ALA A 266 13.54 3.96 -18.28
CA ALA A 266 14.53 4.03 -17.20
C ALA A 266 14.31 5.26 -16.31
N LEU A 267 14.63 5.12 -15.03
CA LEU A 267 14.54 6.18 -14.04
C LEU A 267 15.92 6.72 -13.64
N PRO A 268 16.11 8.05 -13.55
CA PRO A 268 17.39 8.65 -13.17
C PRO A 268 17.57 8.69 -11.64
N LEU A 269 17.62 7.53 -10.98
CA LEU A 269 17.65 7.44 -9.50
C LEU A 269 19.03 7.08 -8.92
N GLY A 270 20.03 6.83 -9.76
CA GLY A 270 21.33 6.28 -9.38
C GLY A 270 21.29 4.76 -9.14
N ASP A 271 20.18 4.25 -8.63
CA ASP A 271 19.82 2.83 -8.61
C ASP A 271 19.18 2.39 -9.94
N GLU A 272 19.25 1.10 -10.28
CA GLU A 272 18.59 0.56 -11.47
C GLU A 272 17.07 0.57 -11.25
N GLY A 273 16.33 1.37 -12.03
CA GLY A 273 14.88 1.45 -11.90
C GLY A 273 14.18 1.73 -13.23
N TYR A 274 12.96 1.21 -13.38
CA TYR A 274 12.14 1.36 -14.57
C TYR A 274 10.67 1.60 -14.21
N VAL A 275 10.00 2.44 -15.00
CA VAL A 275 8.55 2.59 -15.06
C VAL A 275 8.03 1.87 -16.29
N ASP A 276 7.09 0.96 -16.12
CA ASP A 276 6.29 0.46 -17.23
C ASP A 276 5.21 1.50 -17.58
N THR A 277 5.42 2.21 -18.68
CA THR A 277 4.54 3.30 -19.14
C THR A 277 3.12 2.86 -19.51
N ALA A 278 2.89 1.56 -19.76
CA ALA A 278 1.54 1.04 -20.02
C ALA A 278 0.73 0.78 -18.74
N THR A 279 1.41 0.40 -17.65
CA THR A 279 0.75 0.02 -16.40
C THR A 279 0.95 1.02 -15.27
N GLY A 280 1.92 1.93 -15.41
CA GLY A 280 2.39 2.84 -14.38
C GLY A 280 3.22 2.14 -13.28
N ARG A 281 3.40 0.82 -13.34
CA ARG A 281 4.19 0.09 -12.36
C ARG A 281 5.64 0.53 -12.41
N THR A 282 6.21 0.83 -11.26
CA THR A 282 7.61 1.19 -11.12
C THR A 282 8.35 0.15 -10.31
N THR A 283 9.49 -0.32 -10.78
CA THR A 283 10.35 -1.24 -10.02
C THR A 283 11.76 -0.68 -9.95
N ILE A 284 12.32 -0.64 -8.75
CA ILE A 284 13.66 -0.15 -8.46
C ILE A 284 14.43 -1.23 -7.73
N ARG A 285 15.66 -1.50 -8.15
CA ARG A 285 16.58 -2.39 -7.47
C ARG A 285 17.52 -1.62 -6.57
N ILE A 286 17.52 -1.96 -5.29
CA ILE A 286 18.44 -1.39 -4.29
C ILE A 286 19.47 -2.48 -3.95
N GLY A 287 20.74 -2.19 -4.24
CA GLY A 287 21.83 -3.17 -4.10
C GLY A 287 21.58 -4.47 -4.88
N ASP A 288 22.12 -5.58 -4.39
CA ASP A 288 22.01 -6.89 -5.06
C ASP A 288 20.80 -7.72 -4.62
N GLY A 289 20.18 -7.32 -3.51
CA GLY A 289 19.27 -8.18 -2.75
C GLY A 289 17.84 -7.68 -2.61
N GLN A 290 17.47 -6.53 -3.18
CA GLN A 290 16.17 -5.92 -2.91
C GLN A 290 15.55 -5.24 -4.13
N LEU A 291 14.24 -5.39 -4.25
CA LEU A 291 13.40 -4.71 -5.24
C LEU A 291 12.31 -3.92 -4.51
N ILE A 292 12.09 -2.68 -4.91
CA ILE A 292 10.99 -1.83 -4.46
C ILE A 292 10.04 -1.66 -5.63
N ASP A 293 8.78 -2.03 -5.42
CA ASP A 293 7.71 -1.88 -6.39
C ASP A 293 6.77 -0.75 -5.95
N PHE A 294 6.43 0.15 -6.87
CA PHE A 294 5.33 1.09 -6.75
C PHE A 294 4.26 0.67 -7.75
N VAL A 295 3.08 0.32 -7.24
CA VAL A 295 2.05 -0.34 -8.04
C VAL A 295 0.77 0.51 -8.00
N PRO A 296 0.48 1.24 -9.10
CA PRO A 296 -0.82 1.84 -9.28
C PRO A 296 -1.80 0.78 -9.78
N LEU A 297 -2.99 0.80 -9.23
CA LEU A 297 -4.10 -0.04 -9.62
C LEU A 297 -5.35 0.84 -9.80
N PRO A 298 -6.21 0.55 -10.79
CA PRO A 298 -5.97 -0.42 -11.87
C PRO A 298 -4.74 -0.01 -12.69
N ALA A 299 -4.07 -1.00 -13.28
CA ALA A 299 -2.95 -0.75 -14.17
C ALA A 299 -3.40 0.18 -15.30
N ARG A 300 -2.71 1.30 -15.45
CA ARG A 300 -3.05 2.33 -16.43
C ARG A 300 -1.81 3.14 -16.80
N ALA A 301 -1.83 3.76 -17.96
CA ALA A 301 -0.81 4.71 -18.33
C ALA A 301 -0.80 5.87 -17.31
N ILE A 302 0.36 6.08 -16.69
CA ILE A 302 0.62 7.18 -15.75
C ILE A 302 1.84 7.93 -16.28
N ASN A 303 1.84 9.25 -16.11
CA ASN A 303 2.99 10.07 -16.46
C ASN A 303 4.24 9.52 -15.73
N PRO A 304 5.27 9.07 -16.46
CA PRO A 304 6.49 8.52 -15.83
C PRO A 304 7.17 9.50 -14.89
N ASP A 305 7.06 10.80 -15.13
CA ASP A 305 7.64 11.83 -14.26
C ASP A 305 6.98 11.86 -12.88
N THR A 306 5.66 11.63 -12.79
CA THR A 306 4.97 11.61 -11.49
C THR A 306 5.33 10.36 -10.70
N MET A 307 5.47 9.21 -11.36
CA MET A 307 6.00 7.99 -10.73
C MET A 307 7.46 8.17 -10.29
N THR A 308 8.28 8.86 -11.10
CA THR A 308 9.67 9.18 -10.75
C THR A 308 9.74 10.07 -9.50
N GLN A 309 8.89 11.10 -9.41
CA GLN A 309 8.81 11.97 -8.23
C GLN A 309 8.41 11.19 -6.97
N LEU A 310 7.45 10.26 -7.09
CA LEU A 310 7.06 9.39 -5.98
C LEU A 310 8.21 8.47 -5.55
N ALA A 311 8.87 7.82 -6.52
CA ALA A 311 10.03 7.00 -6.27
C ALA A 311 11.12 7.77 -5.52
N LEU A 312 11.49 8.96 -5.99
CA LEU A 312 12.48 9.83 -5.35
C LEU A 312 12.09 10.21 -3.92
N ALA A 313 10.83 10.59 -3.69
CA ALA A 313 10.34 10.97 -2.36
C ALA A 313 10.43 9.83 -1.35
N MET A 314 10.28 8.58 -1.83
CA MET A 314 10.21 7.39 -0.99
C MET A 314 11.52 6.61 -0.90
N LEU A 315 12.45 6.76 -1.86
CA LEU A 315 13.63 5.90 -1.98
C LEU A 315 14.49 5.85 -0.71
N SER A 316 14.61 6.98 -0.01
CA SER A 316 15.35 7.07 1.26
C SER A 316 14.80 6.19 2.39
N GLN A 317 13.54 5.77 2.32
CA GLN A 317 12.90 4.94 3.35
C GLN A 317 13.19 3.44 3.16
N TYR A 318 13.83 3.07 2.06
CA TYR A 318 14.14 1.67 1.71
C TYR A 318 15.62 1.35 1.72
N ARG A 319 16.47 2.34 2.03
CA ARG A 319 17.93 2.19 2.13
C ARG A 319 18.37 1.97 3.57
#